data_AF-A0A142FLJ3-F1
#
_entry.id   AF-A0A142FLJ3-F1
#
_cell.length_a   1.000
_cell.length_b   1.000
_cell.length_c   1.000
_cell.angle_alpha   90.00
_cell.angle_beta   90.00
_cell.angle_gamma   90.00
#
_symmetry.space_group_name_H-M   'P 1'
#
loop_
_entity.id
_entity.type
_entity.pdbx_description
1 polymer ?
#
loop_
_entity_poly.entity_id
_entity_poly.type
_entity_poly.pdbx_seq_one_letter_code
_entity_poly.pdbx_strand_id
1 'polypeptide(L)'
;MPLTHELDGALSGALDNQPERKLWGAVVAALIEDAQAYWLQKAHRGAGPNSVTMERAFDDVCKVGPMMRRCCGMCGLDPHWLSEGFIRWCESMA
;
A
#
# COMPACT_ATOMS: atom_id res chain seq x y z
N MET A 1 0.66 -14.09 6.55
CA MET A 1 1.50 -13.17 5.74
C MET A 1 1.02 -13.23 4.30
N PRO A 2 0.28 -12.23 3.76
CA PRO A 2 -0.15 -12.32 2.36
C PRO A 2 0.11 -11.10 1.45
N LEU A 3 -0.16 -9.86 1.87
CA LEU A 3 -0.24 -8.72 0.93
C LEU A 3 1.02 -8.42 0.14
N THR A 4 2.18 -8.38 0.79
CA THR A 4 3.45 -8.03 0.11
C THR A 4 3.87 -9.10 -0.89
N HIS A 5 3.61 -10.37 -0.60
CA HIS A 5 3.93 -11.47 -1.52
C HIS A 5 2.93 -11.59 -2.69
N GLU A 6 1.67 -11.21 -2.47
CA GLU A 6 0.64 -11.08 -3.53
C GLU A 6 0.90 -9.85 -4.41
N LEU A 7 1.33 -8.74 -3.81
CA LEU A 7 1.84 -7.55 -4.51
C LEU A 7 3.06 -7.91 -5.35
N ASP A 8 4.05 -8.61 -4.80
CA ASP A 8 5.24 -9.02 -5.55
C ASP A 8 4.87 -9.90 -6.75
N GLY A 9 3.90 -10.81 -6.61
CA GLY A 9 3.37 -11.60 -7.72
C GLY A 9 2.66 -10.77 -8.79
N ALA A 10 1.78 -9.84 -8.38
CA ALA A 10 1.06 -8.94 -9.28
C ALA A 10 2.01 -7.96 -10.01
N LEU A 11 3.05 -7.49 -9.32
CA LEU A 11 4.07 -6.59 -9.84
C LEU A 11 5.05 -7.36 -10.76
N SER A 12 5.43 -8.60 -10.46
CA SER A 12 6.42 -9.31 -11.28
C SER A 12 5.94 -9.61 -12.70
N GLY A 13 4.65 -9.94 -12.90
CA GLY A 13 4.11 -10.25 -14.24
C GLY A 13 3.81 -9.02 -15.11
N ALA A 14 3.44 -7.90 -14.50
CA ALA A 14 3.00 -6.69 -15.22
C ALA A 14 4.15 -5.74 -15.63
N LEU A 15 5.33 -5.89 -15.03
CA LEU A 15 6.42 -4.90 -15.07
C LEU A 15 7.64 -5.35 -15.89
N ASP A 16 7.56 -6.50 -16.55
CA ASP A 16 8.74 -7.30 -16.87
C ASP A 16 9.69 -6.71 -17.93
N ASN A 17 9.37 -5.56 -18.54
CA ASN A 17 10.29 -4.81 -19.40
C ASN A 17 10.16 -3.28 -19.31
N GLN A 18 9.62 -2.74 -18.20
CA GLN A 18 9.40 -1.29 -18.05
C GLN A 18 9.99 -0.78 -16.72
N PRO A 19 11.22 -0.24 -16.71
CA PRO A 19 11.90 0.20 -15.48
C PRO A 19 11.13 1.30 -14.74
N GLU A 20 10.44 2.17 -15.48
CA GLU A 20 9.56 3.18 -14.89
C GLU A 20 8.41 2.53 -14.10
N ARG A 21 7.75 1.51 -14.66
CA ARG A 21 6.69 0.83 -13.93
C ARG A 21 7.22 0.07 -12.71
N LYS A 22 8.44 -0.49 -12.78
CA LYS A 22 9.11 -1.10 -11.61
C LYS A 22 9.32 -0.10 -10.48
N LEU A 23 9.74 1.12 -10.83
CA LEU A 23 9.85 2.21 -9.86
C LEU A 23 8.49 2.54 -9.22
N TRP A 24 7.44 2.68 -10.03
CA TRP A 24 6.09 2.95 -9.50
C TRP A 24 5.55 1.80 -8.65
N GLY A 25 5.89 0.55 -8.97
CA GLY A 25 5.57 -0.62 -8.14
C GLY A 25 6.20 -0.52 -6.75
N ALA A 26 7.47 -0.13 -6.67
CA ALA A 26 8.15 0.12 -5.40
C ALA A 26 7.51 1.28 -4.62
N VAL A 27 7.02 2.32 -5.31
CA VAL A 27 6.28 3.42 -4.66
C VAL A 27 4.95 2.93 -4.08
N VAL A 28 4.21 2.07 -4.78
CA VAL A 28 2.98 1.45 -4.25
C VAL A 28 3.30 0.59 -3.03
N ALA A 29 4.36 -0.22 -3.08
CA ALA A 29 4.79 -1.04 -1.95
C ALA A 29 5.11 -0.17 -0.72
N ALA A 30 5.90 0.89 -0.88
CA ALA A 30 6.24 1.81 0.20
C ALA A 30 5.00 2.50 0.81
N LEU A 31 4.03 2.90 -0.02
CA LEU A 31 2.77 3.49 0.45
C LEU A 31 1.97 2.50 1.31
N ILE A 32 1.94 1.23 0.92
CA ILE A 32 1.26 0.17 1.66
C ILE A 32 2.02 -0.14 2.96
N GLU A 33 3.35 -0.18 2.94
CA GLU A 33 4.17 -0.38 4.14
C GLU A 33 3.94 0.73 5.19
N ASP A 34 3.88 2.00 4.77
CA ASP A 34 3.55 3.12 5.66
C ASP A 34 2.15 2.99 6.28
N ALA A 35 1.17 2.56 5.47
CA ALA A 35 -0.20 2.31 5.93
C ALA A 35 -0.27 1.13 6.93
N GLN A 36 0.48 0.05 6.66
CA GLN A 36 0.60 -1.10 7.57
C GLN A 36 1.27 -0.68 8.89
N ALA A 37 2.33 0.12 8.82
CA ALA A 37 3.03 0.64 9.99
C ALA A 37 2.09 1.47 10.87
N TYR A 38 1.26 2.35 10.28
CA TYR A 38 0.24 3.08 11.02
C TYR A 38 -0.76 2.14 11.72
N TRP A 39 -1.31 1.15 11.01
CA TRP A 39 -2.27 0.20 11.57
C TRP A 39 -1.71 -0.56 12.78
N LEU A 40 -0.48 -1.07 12.65
CA LEU A 40 0.20 -1.82 13.71
C LEU A 40 0.62 -0.93 14.89
N GLN A 41 1.06 0.31 14.63
CA GLN A 41 1.40 1.29 15.68
C GLN A 41 0.16 1.84 16.39
N LYS A 42 -0.99 1.96 15.72
CA LYS A 42 -2.25 2.32 16.37
C LYS A 42 -2.65 1.29 17.44
N ALA A 43 -2.30 0.02 17.25
CA ALA A 43 -2.43 -1.00 18.29
C ALA A 43 -1.46 -0.80 19.47
N HIS A 44 -0.31 -0.16 19.24
CA HIS A 44 0.76 0.06 20.21
C HIS A 44 0.95 1.57 20.48
N ARG A 45 0.01 2.20 21.21
CA ARG A 45 -0.08 3.63 21.60
C ARG A 45 1.27 4.41 21.67
N GLY A 46 1.81 4.82 20.53
CA GLY A 46 3.06 5.60 20.48
C GLY A 46 3.17 6.36 19.17
N ALA A 47 2.83 7.65 19.18
CA ALA A 47 2.97 8.53 18.02
C ALA A 47 4.43 8.99 17.90
N GLY A 48 5.19 8.35 17.00
CA GLY A 48 6.50 8.85 16.58
C GLY A 48 6.38 10.07 15.66
N PRO A 49 7.50 10.75 15.33
CA PRO A 49 7.54 11.93 14.46
C PRO A 49 6.98 11.67 13.04
N ASN A 50 6.93 10.42 12.58
CA ASN A 50 6.37 10.03 11.27
C ASN A 50 4.89 9.66 11.30
N SER A 51 4.23 9.72 12.47
CA SER A 51 2.84 9.26 12.65
C SER A 51 1.84 9.96 11.72
N VAL A 52 2.00 11.26 11.48
CA VAL A 52 1.12 12.04 10.59
C VAL A 52 1.23 11.58 9.13
N THR A 53 2.44 11.25 8.67
CA THR A 53 2.66 10.77 7.30
C THR A 53 2.08 9.38 7.13
N MET A 54 2.30 8.49 8.11
CA MET A 54 1.75 7.12 8.10
C MET A 54 0.22 7.13 8.20
N GLU A 55 -0.36 8.03 9.00
CA GLU A 55 -1.82 8.21 9.08
C GLU A 55 -2.42 8.63 7.73
N ARG A 56 -1.76 9.57 7.03
CA ARG A 56 -2.19 9.99 5.70
C ARG A 56 -2.07 8.88 4.67
N ALA A 57 -0.99 8.10 4.72
CA ALA A 57 -0.82 6.93 3.86
C ALA A 57 -1.94 5.90 4.10
N PHE A 58 -2.23 5.60 5.37
CA PHE A 58 -3.34 4.71 5.75
C PHE A 58 -4.68 5.21 5.21
N ASP A 59 -5.02 6.48 5.45
CA ASP A 59 -6.26 7.08 4.97
C ASP A 59 -6.37 7.05 3.44
N ASP A 60 -5.26 7.31 2.75
CA ASP A 60 -5.19 7.28 1.29
C ASP A 60 -5.38 5.85 0.75
N VAL A 61 -4.75 4.83 1.35
CA VAL A 61 -4.96 3.43 0.95
C VAL A 61 -6.40 2.97 1.22
N CYS A 62 -6.96 3.26 2.40
CA CYS A 62 -8.32 2.83 2.77
C CYS A 62 -9.42 3.51 1.95
N LYS A 63 -9.23 4.78 1.56
CA LYS A 63 -10.25 5.56 0.84
C LYS A 63 -10.00 5.62 -0.66
N VAL A 64 -9.04 4.84 -1.18
CA VAL A 64 -8.60 4.91 -2.58
C VAL A 64 -8.27 6.35 -2.97
N GLY A 65 -7.45 7.01 -2.16
CA GLY A 65 -7.11 8.41 -2.25
C GLY A 65 -6.30 8.78 -3.50
N PRO A 66 -6.01 10.08 -3.68
CA PRO A 66 -5.32 10.57 -4.87
C PRO A 66 -3.92 9.97 -5.06
N MET A 67 -3.16 9.67 -3.98
CA MET A 67 -1.84 9.05 -4.14
C MET A 67 -1.96 7.60 -4.61
N MET A 68 -2.86 6.83 -4.01
CA MET A 68 -3.13 5.44 -4.33
C MET A 68 -3.57 5.30 -5.79
N ARG A 69 -4.57 6.10 -6.22
CA ARG A 69 -5.04 6.12 -7.61
C ARG A 69 -3.93 6.48 -8.59
N ARG A 70 -3.09 7.47 -8.26
CA ARG A 70 -1.99 7.89 -9.12
C ARG A 70 -0.95 6.78 -9.27
N CYS A 71 -0.47 6.22 -8.16
CA CYS A 71 0.57 5.19 -8.19
C CYS A 71 0.09 3.91 -8.87
N CYS A 72 -1.15 3.49 -8.59
CA CYS A 72 -1.76 2.34 -9.27
C CYS A 72 -1.93 2.58 -10.77
N GLY A 73 -2.36 3.77 -11.18
CA GLY A 73 -2.49 4.15 -12.58
C GLY A 73 -1.16 4.08 -13.35
N MET A 74 -0.04 4.48 -12.71
CA MET A 74 1.29 4.37 -13.31
C MET A 74 1.78 2.92 -13.44
N CYS A 75 1.25 2.00 -12.62
CA CYS A 75 1.57 0.58 -12.66
C CYS A 75 0.59 -0.24 -13.52
N GLY A 76 -0.57 0.31 -13.89
CA GLY A 76 -1.67 -0.45 -14.47
C GLY A 76 -2.38 -1.36 -13.47
N LEU A 77 -2.33 -1.04 -12.18
CA LEU A 77 -3.00 -1.78 -11.11
C LEU A 77 -4.38 -1.19 -10.83
N ASP A 78 -5.29 -2.03 -10.35
CA ASP A 78 -6.58 -1.58 -9.82
C ASP A 78 -6.42 -1.11 -8.36
N PRO A 79 -6.61 0.19 -8.07
CA PRO A 79 -6.49 0.70 -6.71
C PRO A 79 -7.60 0.20 -5.78
N HIS A 80 -8.77 -0.19 -6.29
CA HIS A 80 -9.85 -0.73 -5.46
C HIS A 80 -9.52 -2.14 -4.98
N TRP A 81 -9.04 -3.01 -5.87
CA TRP A 81 -8.59 -4.35 -5.50
C TRP A 81 -7.51 -4.32 -4.40
N LEU A 82 -6.52 -3.42 -4.53
CA LEU A 82 -5.48 -3.27 -3.51
C LEU A 82 -6.02 -2.73 -2.18
N SER A 83 -6.94 -1.76 -2.23
CA SER A 83 -7.58 -1.20 -1.02
C SER A 83 -8.41 -2.26 -0.29
N GLU A 84 -9.18 -3.06 -1.01
CA GLU A 84 -9.94 -4.18 -0.44
C GLU A 84 -9.02 -5.24 0.18
N GLY A 85 -7.93 -5.58 -0.52
CA GLY A 85 -6.90 -6.49 0.01
C GLY A 85 -6.27 -5.97 1.30
N PHE A 86 -5.93 -4.68 1.34
CA PHE A 86 -5.41 -4.00 2.52
C PHE A 86 -6.38 -4.05 3.70
N ILE A 87 -7.66 -3.74 3.48
CA ILE A 87 -8.69 -3.77 4.52
C ILE A 87 -8.85 -5.19 5.09
N ARG A 88 -8.93 -6.21 4.23
CA ARG A 88 -9.02 -7.62 4.67
C ARG A 88 -7.82 -8.04 5.51
N TRP A 89 -6.62 -7.57 5.16
CA TRP A 89 -5.44 -7.81 5.97
C TRP A 89 -5.51 -7.13 7.33
N CYS A 90 -5.95 -5.86 7.38
CA CYS A 90 -6.17 -5.16 8.66
C CYS A 90 -7.13 -5.94 9.56
N GLU A 91 -8.24 -6.42 9.00
CA GLU A 91 -9.24 -7.25 9.71
C GLU A 91 -8.65 -8.57 10.20
N SER A 92 -7.75 -9.19 9.45
CA SER A 92 -7.09 -10.45 9.85
C SER A 92 -6.05 -10.30 10.97
N MET A 93 -5.59 -9.07 11.23
CA MET A 93 -4.56 -8.73 12.22
C MET A 93 -5.15 -8.16 13.52
N ALA A 94 -6.46 -7.88 13.54
CA ALA A 94 -7.21 -7.39 14.71
C ALA A 94 -7.65 -8.56 15.61
#